data_AF-A0AB39RNY7-F1
#
_entry.id   AF-A0AB39RNY7-F1
#
_cell.length_a   1.000
_cell.length_b   1.000
_cell.length_c   1.000
_cell.angle_alpha   90.00
_cell.angle_beta   90.00
_cell.angle_gamma   90.00
#
_symmetry.space_group_name_H-M   'P 1'
#
loop_
_entity.id
_entity.type
_entity.pdbx_description
1 polymer ?
#
loop_
_entity_poly.entity_id
_entity_poly.type
_entity_poly.pdbx_seq_one_letter_code
_entity_poly.pdbx_strand_id
1 'polypeptide(L)'
;MTERYGLYVVGVDTGLVGALQEADHLLRGLAVELGAAEDVLGCTHHVRDGGRPHTALSFAVPSERAARAASRRLAEREFGVALGAERHGPADLAAGAARAAAEHAARTGGRAVLYAGSEALTGTVTVARLLAVSAVDRVAVLGAPDGPEPERRIVTRDHVRPEWREGQLVLTAMPAAGGTLVPFEVPEPTPCCADH
;
A
#
# COMPACT_ATOMS: atom_id res chain seq x y z
N MET A 1 17.77 -5.56 -2.69
CA MET A 1 17.47 -4.21 -3.21
C MET A 1 16.59 -3.41 -2.23
N THR A 2 16.67 -3.70 -0.92
CA THR A 2 15.61 -3.41 0.06
C THR A 2 15.88 -2.19 0.95
N GLU A 3 16.92 -1.40 0.61
CA GLU A 3 17.28 -0.15 1.29
C GLU A 3 16.63 1.09 0.66
N ARG A 4 15.83 0.94 -0.42
CA ARG A 4 15.19 2.09 -1.10
C ARG A 4 14.04 2.72 -0.31
N TYR A 5 13.41 1.97 0.59
CA TYR A 5 12.29 2.49 1.39
C TYR A 5 12.76 2.79 2.81
N GLY A 6 12.67 4.06 3.18
CA GLY A 6 13.19 4.59 4.43
C GLY A 6 12.61 3.91 5.65
N LEU A 7 13.41 3.88 6.73
CA LEU A 7 13.00 3.40 8.06
C LEU A 7 11.99 4.32 8.76
N TYR A 8 11.60 5.42 8.12
CA TYR A 8 10.76 6.47 8.70
C TYR A 8 9.36 6.39 8.11
N VAL A 9 8.44 5.83 8.91
CA VAL A 9 7.05 5.65 8.52
C VAL A 9 6.14 6.57 9.32
N VAL A 10 5.31 7.34 8.62
CA VAL A 10 4.23 8.13 9.20
C VAL A 10 2.91 7.39 8.96
N GLY A 11 2.15 7.16 10.02
CA GLY A 11 0.79 6.63 9.94
C GLY A 11 -0.24 7.74 9.99
N VAL A 12 -1.33 7.56 9.25
CA VAL A 12 -2.47 8.49 9.20
C VAL A 12 -3.75 7.68 9.26
N ASP A 13 -4.71 8.13 10.05
CA ASP A 13 -6.04 7.55 10.10
C ASP A 13 -7.09 8.65 10.11
N THR A 14 -8.04 8.57 9.20
CA THR A 14 -9.14 9.53 9.08
C THR A 14 -10.47 8.90 9.48
N GLY A 15 -10.46 7.66 9.97
CA GLY A 15 -11.66 6.87 10.23
C GLY A 15 -12.41 6.51 8.94
N LEU A 16 -11.70 6.40 7.81
CA LEU A 16 -12.33 6.21 6.50
C LEU A 16 -13.04 4.85 6.44
N VAL A 17 -14.37 4.89 6.39
CA VAL A 17 -15.22 3.72 6.21
C VAL A 17 -15.79 3.76 4.80
N GLY A 18 -15.46 2.78 3.97
CA GLY A 18 -15.92 2.80 2.59
C GLY A 18 -15.06 1.96 1.65
N ALA A 19 -15.15 2.30 0.37
CA ALA A 19 -14.45 1.59 -0.70
C ALA A 19 -12.95 1.83 -0.63
N LEU A 20 -12.16 0.78 -0.93
CA LEU A 20 -10.70 0.88 -1.00
C LEU A 20 -10.20 1.96 -1.99
N GLN A 21 -11.00 2.27 -3.02
CA GLN A 21 -10.68 3.31 -3.99
C GLN A 21 -10.66 4.72 -3.35
N GLU A 22 -11.53 4.99 -2.36
CA GLU A 22 -11.52 6.27 -1.64
C GLU A 22 -10.24 6.40 -0.81
N ALA A 23 -9.79 5.30 -0.20
CA ALA A 23 -8.53 5.28 0.55
C ALA A 23 -7.33 5.55 -0.35
N ASP A 24 -7.34 5.01 -1.57
CA ASP A 24 -6.28 5.23 -2.56
C ASP A 24 -6.23 6.67 -3.05
N HIS A 25 -7.39 7.25 -3.32
CA HIS A 25 -7.48 8.66 -3.73
C HIS A 25 -7.00 9.57 -2.60
N LEU A 26 -7.41 9.31 -1.36
CA LEU A 26 -6.93 10.06 -0.20
C LEU A 26 -5.41 9.92 -0.03
N LEU A 27 -4.89 8.70 -0.13
CA LEU A 27 -3.45 8.43 -0.02
C LEU A 27 -2.66 9.19 -1.09
N ARG A 28 -3.10 9.15 -2.36
CA ARG A 28 -2.46 9.91 -3.45
C ARG A 28 -2.53 11.41 -3.22
N GLY A 29 -3.68 11.93 -2.79
CA GLY A 29 -3.85 13.35 -2.47
C GLY A 29 -2.91 13.81 -1.36
N LEU A 30 -2.85 13.06 -0.26
CA LEU A 30 -1.94 13.36 0.85
C LEU A 30 -0.47 13.27 0.44
N ALA A 31 -0.07 12.30 -0.38
CA ALA A 31 1.30 12.22 -0.88
C ALA A 31 1.69 13.50 -1.66
N VAL A 32 0.81 13.98 -2.54
CA VAL A 32 1.03 15.24 -3.28
C VAL A 32 1.15 16.43 -2.32
N GLU A 33 0.27 16.54 -1.32
CA GLU A 33 0.32 17.61 -0.31
C GLU A 33 1.61 17.60 0.50
N LEU A 34 2.14 16.42 0.80
CA LEU A 34 3.38 16.23 1.54
C LEU A 34 4.63 16.54 0.73
N GLY A 35 4.50 16.81 -0.58
CA GLY A 35 5.64 16.98 -1.49
C GLY A 35 6.45 15.70 -1.61
N ALA A 36 5.80 14.55 -1.44
CA ALA A 36 6.40 13.24 -1.60
C ALA A 36 6.95 13.09 -3.03
N ALA A 37 8.27 13.04 -3.16
CA ALA A 37 8.96 12.70 -4.42
C ALA A 37 8.71 11.23 -4.80
N GLU A 38 9.19 10.83 -5.98
CA GLU A 38 9.06 9.46 -6.55
C GLU A 38 9.53 8.31 -5.62
N ASP A 39 10.21 8.63 -4.52
CA ASP A 39 10.75 7.70 -3.52
C ASP A 39 9.81 7.39 -2.33
N VAL A 40 8.55 7.83 -2.37
CA VAL A 40 7.58 7.52 -1.32
C VAL A 40 6.85 6.22 -1.59
N LEU A 41 6.82 5.36 -0.57
CA LEU A 41 5.94 4.20 -0.55
C LEU A 41 4.75 4.51 0.34
N GLY A 42 3.56 4.46 -0.24
CA GLY A 42 2.30 4.67 0.46
C GLY A 42 1.50 3.37 0.51
N CYS A 43 1.04 2.97 1.70
CA CYS A 43 0.21 1.80 1.91
C CYS A 43 -1.16 2.13 2.51
N THR A 44 -2.16 1.32 2.16
CA THR A 44 -3.44 1.23 2.88
C THR A 44 -3.42 0.03 3.83
N HIS A 45 -4.02 0.19 5.01
CA HIS A 45 -4.06 -0.78 6.11
C HIS A 45 -5.48 -0.94 6.61
N HIS A 46 -5.90 -2.19 6.79
CA HIS A 46 -7.25 -2.47 7.28
C HIS A 46 -7.24 -2.52 8.81
N VAL A 47 -7.93 -1.58 9.46
CA VAL A 47 -8.06 -1.52 10.91
C VAL A 47 -9.37 -2.19 11.31
N ARG A 48 -9.28 -3.19 12.20
CA ARG A 48 -10.44 -3.95 12.72
C ARG A 48 -10.65 -3.76 14.22
N ASP A 49 -9.65 -3.26 14.92
CA ASP A 49 -9.65 -3.14 16.38
C ASP A 49 -10.17 -1.77 16.82
N GLY A 50 -10.82 -1.70 17.97
CA GLY A 50 -11.13 -0.42 18.64
C GLY A 50 -12.33 0.36 18.09
N GLY A 51 -13.13 -0.20 17.15
CA GLY A 51 -14.32 0.47 16.64
C GLY A 51 -14.87 -0.14 15.36
N ARG A 52 -15.52 0.69 14.53
CA ARG A 52 -16.02 0.29 13.20
C ARG A 52 -14.83 -0.01 12.29
N PRO A 53 -14.80 -1.13 11.56
CA PRO A 53 -13.71 -1.39 10.61
C PRO A 53 -13.53 -0.24 9.61
N HIS A 54 -12.30 0.18 9.41
CA HIS A 54 -11.93 1.33 8.56
C HIS A 54 -10.54 1.13 7.95
N THR A 55 -10.14 2.05 7.07
CA THR A 55 -8.83 2.02 6.41
C THR A 55 -7.94 3.14 6.93
N ALA A 56 -6.77 2.77 7.46
CA ALA A 56 -5.67 3.66 7.79
C ALA A 56 -4.64 3.68 6.65
N LEU A 57 -3.81 4.71 6.64
CA LEU A 57 -2.79 4.96 5.63
C LEU A 57 -1.41 5.01 6.28
N SER A 58 -0.36 4.73 5.52
CA SER A 58 1.00 4.95 5.96
C SER A 58 1.91 5.39 4.82
N PHE A 59 2.94 6.15 5.14
CA PHE A 59 3.92 6.68 4.18
C PHE A 59 5.33 6.41 4.70
N ALA A 60 6.12 5.64 3.94
CA ALA A 60 7.56 5.54 4.13
C ALA A 60 8.24 6.68 3.36
N VAL A 61 9.03 7.47 4.07
CA VAL A 61 9.71 8.67 3.53
C VAL A 61 11.22 8.58 3.74
N PRO A 62 12.04 9.27 2.92
CA PRO A 62 13.48 9.02 2.86
C PRO A 62 14.28 9.51 4.07
N SER A 63 13.69 10.29 4.99
CA SER A 63 14.41 10.82 6.16
C SER A 63 13.50 11.10 7.36
N GLU A 64 14.09 11.09 8.55
CA GLU A 64 13.40 11.48 9.78
C GLU A 64 12.86 12.90 9.70
N ARG A 65 13.63 13.81 9.10
CA ARG A 65 13.22 15.21 8.91
C ARG A 65 11.96 15.30 8.06
N ALA A 66 11.88 14.53 6.97
CA ALA A 66 10.70 14.46 6.12
C ALA A 66 9.50 13.87 6.91
N ALA A 67 9.73 12.80 7.67
CA ALA A 67 8.68 12.16 8.48
C ALA A 67 8.12 13.13 9.54
N ARG A 68 8.99 13.84 10.25
CA ARG A 68 8.58 14.85 11.25
C ARG A 68 7.84 16.03 10.61
N ALA A 69 8.27 16.47 9.43
CA ALA A 69 7.58 17.53 8.70
C ALA A 69 6.18 17.08 8.25
N ALA A 70 6.07 15.86 7.69
CA ALA A 70 4.80 15.27 7.31
C ALA A 70 3.87 15.10 8.50
N SER A 71 4.36 14.51 9.60
CA SER A 71 3.60 14.31 10.84
C SER A 71 3.04 15.62 11.38
N ARG A 72 3.83 16.69 11.43
CA ARG A 72 3.36 18.01 11.88
C ARG A 72 2.25 18.56 10.99
N ARG A 73 2.44 18.52 9.67
CA ARG A 73 1.45 19.02 8.71
C ARG A 73 0.14 18.22 8.76
N LEU A 74 0.23 16.91 8.94
CA LEU A 74 -0.94 16.04 9.07
C LEU A 74 -1.67 16.26 10.41
N ALA A 75 -0.93 16.55 11.49
CA ALA A 75 -1.48 16.82 12.81
C ALA A 75 -2.24 18.17 12.91
N GLU A 76 -2.11 19.04 11.91
CA GLU A 76 -2.95 20.25 11.78
C GLU A 76 -4.39 19.92 11.34
N ARG A 77 -4.66 18.67 10.96
CA ARG A 77 -5.97 18.17 10.52
C ARG A 77 -6.63 17.37 11.64
N GLU A 78 -7.93 17.12 11.51
CA GLU A 78 -8.69 16.25 12.41
C GLU A 78 -8.45 14.76 12.13
N PHE A 79 -7.18 14.36 12.01
CA PHE A 79 -6.75 13.00 11.73
C PHE A 79 -6.03 12.41 12.94
N GLY A 80 -6.09 11.09 13.07
CA GLY A 80 -5.11 10.34 13.84
C GLY A 80 -3.77 10.33 13.10
N VAL A 81 -2.69 10.69 13.79
CA VAL A 81 -1.34 10.68 13.21
C VAL A 81 -0.37 10.00 14.16
N ALA A 82 0.51 9.18 13.62
CA ALA A 82 1.53 8.48 14.39
C ALA A 82 2.90 8.53 13.72
N LEU A 83 3.94 8.82 14.51
CA LEU A 83 5.34 8.73 14.13
C LEU A 83 6.14 8.16 15.30
N GLY A 84 6.64 6.92 15.17
CA GLY A 84 7.30 6.24 16.28
C GLY A 84 6.39 6.11 17.51
N ALA A 85 6.76 6.76 18.61
CA ALA A 85 5.95 6.82 19.83
C ALA A 85 4.99 8.03 19.88
N GLU A 86 5.16 9.01 19.01
CA GLU A 86 4.35 10.24 18.99
C GLU A 86 2.95 9.95 18.44
N ARG A 87 1.92 10.55 19.05
CA ARG A 87 0.49 10.38 18.71
C ARG A 87 -0.19 11.74 18.69
N HIS A 88 -0.98 12.00 17.65
CA HIS A 88 -1.79 13.21 17.52
C HIS A 88 -3.21 12.86 17.05
N GLY A 89 -4.18 13.72 17.40
CA GLY A 89 -5.58 13.56 17.02
C GLY A 89 -6.42 12.70 17.98
N PRO A 90 -7.64 12.32 17.57
CA PRO A 90 -8.51 11.42 18.33
C PRO A 90 -7.80 10.10 18.67
N ALA A 91 -7.98 9.58 19.89
CA ALA A 91 -7.19 8.48 20.42
C ALA A 91 -7.37 7.16 19.64
N ASP A 92 -8.59 6.89 19.18
CA ASP A 92 -8.94 5.75 18.34
C ASP A 92 -8.26 5.84 16.96
N LEU A 93 -8.34 7.00 16.30
CA LEU A 93 -7.66 7.22 15.03
C LEU A 93 -6.13 7.19 15.19
N ALA A 94 -5.59 7.77 16.26
CA ALA A 94 -4.16 7.74 16.52
C ALA A 94 -3.64 6.31 16.76
N ALA A 95 -4.48 5.42 17.32
CA ALA A 95 -4.17 4.00 17.46
C ALA A 95 -4.16 3.26 16.11
N GLY A 96 -5.14 3.54 15.24
CA GLY A 96 -5.18 2.99 13.88
C GLY A 96 -3.99 3.45 13.03
N ALA A 97 -3.66 4.75 13.10
CA ALA A 97 -2.47 5.32 12.46
C ALA A 97 -1.18 4.66 12.96
N ALA A 98 -1.05 4.45 14.27
CA ALA A 98 0.10 3.78 14.86
C ALA A 98 0.26 2.33 14.39
N ARG A 99 -0.86 1.62 14.28
CA ARG A 99 -0.88 0.24 13.76
C ARG A 99 -0.40 0.21 12.30
N ALA A 100 -0.95 1.08 11.45
CA ALA A 100 -0.55 1.19 10.05
C ALA A 100 0.95 1.49 9.91
N ALA A 101 1.46 2.44 10.69
CA ALA A 101 2.88 2.78 10.70
C ALA A 101 3.76 1.59 11.15
N ALA A 102 3.35 0.88 12.20
CA ALA A 102 4.09 -0.26 12.72
C ALA A 102 4.13 -1.44 11.75
N GLU A 103 2.99 -1.79 11.13
CA GLU A 103 2.91 -2.87 10.13
C GLU A 103 3.77 -2.57 8.90
N HIS A 104 3.74 -1.33 8.40
CA HIS A 104 4.55 -0.92 7.26
C HIS A 104 6.04 -0.88 7.62
N ALA A 105 6.41 -0.29 8.77
CA ALA A 105 7.81 -0.28 9.23
C ALA A 105 8.38 -1.69 9.42
N ALA A 106 7.58 -2.61 9.96
CA ALA A 106 7.94 -4.01 10.12
C ALA A 106 7.80 -4.84 8.83
N ARG A 107 7.22 -4.27 7.77
CA ARG A 107 6.92 -4.93 6.48
C ARG A 107 6.12 -6.22 6.66
N THR A 108 5.17 -6.18 7.60
CA THR A 108 4.28 -7.30 7.94
C THR A 108 2.86 -7.10 7.42
N GLY A 109 2.52 -5.90 6.92
CA GLY A 109 1.20 -5.61 6.37
C GLY A 109 1.15 -4.26 5.66
N GLY A 110 0.08 -4.08 4.89
CA GLY A 110 -0.18 -2.89 4.08
C GLY A 110 -0.17 -3.20 2.58
N ARG A 111 -1.17 -2.69 1.85
CA ARG A 111 -1.25 -2.76 0.38
C ARG A 111 -0.67 -1.49 -0.22
N ALA A 112 0.35 -1.62 -1.03
CA ALA A 112 1.00 -0.47 -1.64
C ALA A 112 0.14 0.13 -2.76
N VAL A 113 -0.02 1.44 -2.72
CA VAL A 113 -0.74 2.27 -3.69
C VAL A 113 0.24 3.17 -4.45
N LEU A 114 1.26 3.65 -3.73
CA LEU A 114 2.39 4.41 -4.25
C LEU A 114 3.66 3.62 -3.98
N TYR A 115 4.47 3.42 -5.00
CA TYR A 115 5.77 2.76 -4.92
C TYR A 115 6.56 3.01 -6.21
N ALA A 116 7.88 2.89 -6.12
CA ALA A 116 8.75 3.17 -7.26
C ALA A 116 8.43 2.26 -8.44
N GLY A 117 8.33 2.85 -9.63
CA GLY A 117 8.08 2.15 -10.89
C GLY A 117 6.64 1.71 -11.14
N SER A 118 5.67 2.04 -10.26
CA SER A 118 4.27 1.68 -10.46
C SER A 118 3.68 2.24 -11.77
N GLU A 119 4.11 3.44 -12.18
CA GLU A 119 3.64 4.10 -13.41
C GLU A 119 4.06 3.37 -14.69
N ALA A 120 5.13 2.56 -14.63
CA ALA A 120 5.59 1.74 -15.75
C ALA A 120 4.83 0.41 -15.88
N LEU A 121 3.93 0.09 -14.94
CA LEU A 121 3.19 -1.17 -14.89
C LEU A 121 1.79 -1.04 -15.50
N THR A 122 1.75 -0.58 -16.76
CA THR A 122 0.51 -0.42 -17.53
C THR A 122 0.38 -1.48 -18.63
N GLY A 123 -0.86 -1.78 -19.03
CA GLY A 123 -1.15 -2.77 -20.07
C GLY A 123 -0.71 -4.18 -19.72
N THR A 124 0.03 -4.84 -20.61
CA THR A 124 0.57 -6.20 -20.38
C THR A 124 2.08 -6.18 -20.32
N VAL A 125 2.65 -6.71 -19.23
CA VAL A 125 4.09 -6.81 -18.99
C VAL A 125 4.49 -8.26 -18.71
N THR A 126 5.78 -8.58 -18.77
CA THR A 126 6.29 -9.87 -18.26
C THR A 126 6.56 -9.79 -16.75
N VAL A 127 6.56 -10.92 -16.06
CA VAL A 127 7.00 -11.02 -14.65
C VAL A 127 8.40 -10.42 -14.49
N ALA A 128 9.33 -10.76 -15.38
CA ALA A 128 10.70 -10.23 -15.38
C ALA A 128 10.73 -8.70 -15.46
N ARG A 129 9.96 -8.11 -16.39
CA ARG A 129 9.88 -6.65 -16.55
C ARG A 129 9.32 -6.00 -15.29
N LEU A 130 8.23 -6.55 -14.75
CA LEU A 130 7.56 -6.03 -13.55
C LEU A 130 8.53 -5.94 -12.37
N LEU A 131 9.26 -7.03 -12.09
CA LEU A 131 10.23 -7.08 -10.99
C LEU A 131 11.45 -6.20 -11.25
N ALA A 132 11.87 -6.05 -12.51
CA ALA A 132 13.05 -5.26 -12.86
C ALA A 132 12.84 -3.74 -12.70
N VAL A 133 11.61 -3.24 -12.85
CA VAL A 133 11.34 -1.79 -12.85
C VAL A 133 10.55 -1.26 -11.69
N SER A 134 9.95 -2.14 -10.91
CA SER A 134 9.13 -1.72 -9.79
C SER A 134 9.73 -2.15 -8.46
N ALA A 135 9.14 -1.61 -7.41
CA ALA A 135 9.38 -1.97 -6.03
C ALA A 135 8.99 -3.43 -5.67
N VAL A 136 8.26 -4.12 -6.55
CA VAL A 136 7.74 -5.45 -6.27
C VAL A 136 8.91 -6.43 -6.17
N ASP A 137 9.03 -7.09 -5.02
CA ASP A 137 10.09 -8.07 -4.77
C ASP A 137 9.76 -9.43 -5.37
N ARG A 138 8.47 -9.80 -5.40
CA ARG A 138 8.02 -11.13 -5.80
C ARG A 138 6.61 -11.12 -6.38
N VAL A 139 6.37 -12.01 -7.35
CA VAL A 139 5.02 -12.37 -7.78
C VAL A 139 4.65 -13.74 -7.20
N ALA A 140 3.53 -13.81 -6.48
CA ALA A 140 2.95 -15.06 -5.99
C ALA A 140 1.72 -15.42 -6.82
N VAL A 141 1.62 -16.66 -7.30
CA VAL A 141 0.46 -17.12 -8.06
C VAL A 141 -0.42 -17.98 -7.18
N LEU A 142 -1.71 -17.67 -7.09
CA LEU A 142 -2.65 -18.48 -6.33
C LEU A 142 -2.68 -19.92 -6.86
N GLY A 143 -2.47 -20.87 -5.97
CA GLY A 143 -2.43 -22.30 -6.30
C GLY A 143 -1.12 -22.81 -6.91
N ALA A 144 -0.07 -21.98 -7.01
CA ALA A 144 1.24 -22.38 -7.54
C ALA A 144 2.39 -21.87 -6.65
N PRO A 145 3.00 -22.73 -5.82
CA PRO A 145 3.97 -22.33 -4.80
C PRO A 145 5.31 -21.85 -5.39
N ASP A 146 5.70 -22.38 -6.55
CA ASP A 146 7.00 -22.13 -7.18
C ASP A 146 7.08 -20.74 -7.87
N GLY A 147 5.96 -20.02 -7.92
CA GLY A 147 5.87 -18.73 -8.61
C GLY A 147 5.82 -18.88 -10.14
N PRO A 148 5.64 -17.77 -10.87
CA PRO A 148 5.53 -17.80 -12.33
C PRO A 148 6.89 -17.73 -13.02
N GLU A 149 6.96 -18.29 -14.23
CA GLU A 149 8.11 -18.11 -15.11
C GLU A 149 8.36 -16.62 -15.43
N PRO A 150 9.62 -16.18 -15.59
CA PRO A 150 9.95 -14.77 -15.84
C PRO A 150 9.28 -14.17 -17.09
N GLU A 151 9.10 -14.97 -18.14
CA GLU A 151 8.47 -14.53 -19.40
C GLU A 151 6.94 -14.57 -19.37
N ARG A 152 6.35 -15.09 -18.28
CA ARG A 152 4.90 -15.14 -18.13
C ARG A 152 4.32 -13.73 -18.16
N ARG A 153 3.29 -13.53 -18.98
CA ARG A 153 2.62 -12.24 -19.16
C ARG A 153 1.62 -11.97 -18.04
N ILE A 154 1.65 -10.76 -17.48
CA ILE A 154 0.68 -10.23 -16.53
C ILE A 154 -0.09 -9.10 -17.21
N VAL A 155 -1.41 -9.23 -17.30
CA VAL A 155 -2.33 -8.15 -17.70
C VAL A 155 -2.63 -7.33 -16.46
N THR A 156 -1.98 -6.17 -16.34
CA THR A 156 -1.96 -5.34 -15.12
C THR A 156 -3.30 -4.68 -14.82
N ARG A 157 -4.14 -4.47 -15.85
CA ARG A 157 -5.37 -3.65 -15.78
C ARG A 157 -5.09 -2.24 -15.24
N ASP A 158 -3.86 -1.76 -15.40
CA ASP A 158 -3.36 -0.51 -14.85
C ASP A 158 -3.58 -0.39 -13.33
N HIS A 159 -3.71 -1.53 -12.64
CA HIS A 159 -4.03 -1.64 -11.22
C HIS A 159 -3.20 -2.75 -10.57
N VAL A 160 -2.02 -2.38 -10.07
CA VAL A 160 -1.07 -3.29 -9.44
C VAL A 160 -0.89 -2.91 -7.98
N ARG A 161 -1.46 -3.73 -7.08
CA ARG A 161 -1.48 -3.49 -5.63
C ARG A 161 -0.77 -4.62 -4.88
N PRO A 162 0.56 -4.58 -4.81
CA PRO A 162 1.30 -5.56 -4.02
C PRO A 162 1.13 -5.28 -2.53
N GLU A 163 1.37 -6.28 -1.69
CA GLU A 163 1.23 -6.21 -0.24
C GLU A 163 2.52 -6.59 0.47
N TRP A 164 2.79 -5.95 1.61
CA TRP A 164 3.89 -6.35 2.48
C TRP A 164 3.60 -7.71 3.12
N ARG A 165 4.46 -8.69 2.84
CA ARG A 165 4.41 -10.04 3.39
C ARG A 165 5.82 -10.52 3.69
N GLU A 166 6.07 -10.90 4.93
CA GLU A 166 7.33 -11.51 5.35
C GLU A 166 8.56 -10.66 4.94
N GLY A 167 8.44 -9.33 5.00
CA GLY A 167 9.53 -8.41 4.64
C GLY A 167 9.65 -8.09 3.16
N GLN A 168 8.81 -8.67 2.29
CA GLN A 168 8.82 -8.49 0.84
C GLN A 168 7.54 -7.83 0.35
N LEU A 169 7.63 -6.99 -0.68
CA LEU A 169 6.48 -6.43 -1.37
C LEU A 169 6.01 -7.41 -2.45
N VAL A 170 4.97 -8.17 -2.14
CA VAL A 170 4.51 -9.30 -2.94
C VAL A 170 3.27 -8.94 -3.75
N LEU A 171 3.33 -9.10 -5.07
CA LEU A 171 2.15 -9.04 -5.93
C LEU A 171 1.50 -10.42 -6.01
N THR A 172 0.30 -10.55 -5.45
CA THR A 172 -0.52 -11.75 -5.65
C THR A 172 -1.22 -11.67 -7.02
N ALA A 173 -1.10 -12.73 -7.82
CA ALA A 173 -1.70 -12.86 -9.14
C ALA A 173 -2.47 -14.18 -9.28
N MET A 174 -3.37 -14.24 -10.26
CA MET A 174 -4.15 -15.43 -10.61
C MET A 174 -3.97 -15.79 -12.09
N PRO A 175 -4.04 -17.08 -12.46
CA PRO A 175 -4.15 -17.49 -13.85
C PRO A 175 -5.37 -16.88 -14.55
N ALA A 176 -5.19 -16.48 -15.80
CA ALA A 176 -6.23 -15.99 -16.68
C ALA A 176 -6.13 -16.63 -18.07
N ALA A 177 -7.14 -16.38 -18.91
CA ALA A 177 -7.22 -16.91 -20.27
C ALA A 177 -5.96 -16.58 -21.11
N GLY A 178 -5.68 -17.42 -22.12
CA GLY A 178 -4.55 -17.21 -23.03
C GLY A 178 -3.18 -17.41 -22.37
N GLY A 179 -3.10 -18.15 -21.27
CA GLY A 179 -1.84 -18.38 -20.58
C GLY A 179 -1.26 -17.08 -20.00
N THR A 180 -2.13 -16.20 -19.49
CA THR A 180 -1.72 -14.96 -18.81
C THR A 180 -1.94 -15.06 -17.31
N LEU A 181 -1.46 -14.05 -16.60
CA LEU A 181 -1.76 -13.76 -15.22
C LEU A 181 -2.49 -12.42 -15.12
N VAL A 182 -3.26 -12.25 -14.06
CA VAL A 182 -3.86 -10.95 -13.68
C VAL A 182 -3.60 -10.70 -12.20
N PRO A 183 -3.41 -9.45 -11.74
CA PRO A 183 -3.38 -9.14 -10.32
C PRO A 183 -4.64 -9.67 -9.61
N PHE A 184 -4.49 -10.19 -8.38
CA PHE A 184 -5.63 -10.71 -7.62
C PHE A 184 -6.68 -9.62 -7.36
N GLU A 185 -6.21 -8.42 -7.02
CA GLU A 185 -7.10 -7.30 -6.78
C GLU A 185 -7.64 -6.70 -8.08
N VAL A 186 -8.91 -6.31 -8.06
CA VAL A 186 -9.60 -5.65 -9.17
C VAL A 186 -9.88 -4.19 -8.78
N PRO A 187 -9.70 -3.23 -9.71
CA PRO A 187 -9.82 -1.79 -9.40
C PRO A 187 -11.24 -1.39 -8.95
N GLU A 188 -12.24 -2.05 -9.51
CA GLU A 188 -13.65 -1.88 -9.17
C GLU A 188 -14.20 -3.26 -8.81
N PRO A 189 -14.03 -3.73 -7.56
CA PRO A 189 -14.69 -4.95 -7.17
C PRO A 189 -16.19 -4.73 -7.22
N THR A 190 -16.89 -5.49 -8.06
CA THR A 190 -18.34 -5.60 -7.94
C THR A 190 -18.63 -5.90 -6.47
N PRO A 191 -19.47 -5.11 -5.77
CA PRO A 191 -19.81 -5.41 -4.39
C PRO A 191 -20.32 -6.84 -4.36
N CYS A 192 -19.56 -7.73 -3.71
CA CYS A 192 -20.06 -9.07 -3.46
C CYS A 192 -21.18 -8.87 -2.45
N CYS A 193 -22.42 -9.10 -2.89
CA CYS A 193 -23.61 -9.00 -2.08
C CYS A 193 -23.38 -9.71 -0.74
N ALA A 194 -23.29 -8.93 0.34
CA ALA A 194 -23.40 -9.40 1.69
C ALA A 194 -24.62 -8.73 2.33
N ASP A 195 -25.79 -9.01 1.75
CA ASP A 195 -27.06 -9.01 2.47
C ASP A 195 -27.19 -10.40 3.11
N HIS A 196 -26.68 -10.59 4.34
CA HIS A 196 -27.06 -11.70 5.21
C HIS A 196 -26.93 -11.30 6.68
#